data_AF-A0A9W4ZGU3-F1
#
_entry.id   AF-A0A9W4ZGU3-F1
#
_cell.length_a   1.000
_cell.length_b   1.000
_cell.length_c   1.000
_cell.angle_alpha   90.00
_cell.angle_beta   90.00
_cell.angle_gamma   90.00
#
_symmetry.space_group_name_H-M   'P 1'
#
loop_
_entity.id
_entity.type
_entity.pdbx_description
1 polymer ?
#
loop_
_entity_poly.entity_id
_entity_poly.type
_entity_poly.pdbx_seq_one_letter_code
_entity_poly.pdbx_strand_id
1 'polypeptide(L)'
;MRIENKTQWLHTASTPEVTLQHIHEKRGKEAMDAGEILPSFSGIAMHDGWKSYDSYTDCRHVLCNAHLLRDLQVIIDNTGQKWAQQMQKFLTQALTLKKQYKGSLPKAKQQNMFTVYQAILQEQAVFSTELKKKGKQTPAQNL
;
A
#
# COMPACT_ATOMS: atom_id res chain seq x y z
N MET A 1 20.95 5.44 6.74
CA MET A 1 22.21 5.36 7.53
C MET A 1 23.19 6.43 7.07
N ARG A 2 24.25 6.70 7.83
CA ARG A 2 25.32 7.65 7.42
C ARG A 2 26.55 6.85 6.99
N ILE A 3 27.06 7.09 5.78
CA ILE A 3 28.35 6.58 5.30
C ILE A 3 29.13 7.78 4.81
N GLU A 4 30.35 7.98 5.32
CA GLU A 4 31.19 9.14 5.00
C GLU A 4 30.43 10.48 5.12
N ASN A 5 29.68 10.64 6.22
CA ASN A 5 28.84 11.81 6.51
C ASN A 5 27.69 12.07 5.51
N LYS A 6 27.44 11.19 4.54
CA LYS A 6 26.31 11.30 3.60
C LYS A 6 25.17 10.38 4.00
N THR A 7 23.93 10.82 3.77
CA THR A 7 22.74 10.00 3.97
C THR A 7 22.64 8.94 2.88
N GLN A 8 22.58 7.68 3.30
CA GLN A 8 22.41 6.51 2.44
C GLN A 8 21.11 5.78 2.79
N TRP A 9 20.49 5.16 1.80
CA TRP A 9 19.32 4.31 1.93
C TRP A 9 19.75 2.85 1.96
N LEU A 10 19.31 2.13 3.00
CA LEU A 10 19.46 0.68 3.08
C LEU A 10 18.18 0.04 2.54
N HIS A 11 18.33 -0.75 1.50
CA HIS A 11 17.31 -1.60 0.93
C HIS A 11 17.52 -3.02 1.40
N THR A 12 16.44 -3.70 1.77
CA THR A 12 16.51 -5.06 2.28
C THR A 12 15.52 -5.93 1.52
N ALA A 13 15.97 -7.11 1.10
CA ALA A 13 15.13 -8.18 0.58
C ALA A 13 15.46 -9.46 1.31
N SER A 14 14.46 -10.17 1.81
CA SER A 14 14.67 -11.35 2.64
C SER A 14 13.76 -12.49 2.23
N THR A 15 14.32 -13.69 2.29
CA THR A 15 13.65 -14.98 2.35
C THR A 15 13.89 -15.57 3.74
N PRO A 16 13.30 -16.72 4.10
CA PRO A 16 13.66 -17.41 5.33
C PRO A 16 15.15 -17.78 5.43
N GLU A 17 15.81 -18.01 4.29
CA GLU A 17 17.19 -18.51 4.23
C GLU A 17 18.24 -17.42 4.06
N VAL A 18 17.91 -16.35 3.33
CA VAL A 18 18.87 -15.29 2.99
C VAL A 18 18.27 -13.90 3.15
N THR A 19 19.09 -12.96 3.61
CA THR A 19 18.80 -11.53 3.59
C THR A 19 19.84 -10.80 2.77
N LEU A 20 19.39 -10.13 1.71
CA LEU A 20 20.17 -9.17 0.93
C LEU A 20 20.02 -7.79 1.57
N GLN A 21 21.16 -7.13 1.79
CA GLN A 21 21.25 -5.72 2.19
C GLN A 21 21.99 -4.95 1.12
N HIS A 22 21.31 -3.98 0.50
CA HIS A 22 21.84 -3.16 -0.57
C HIS A 22 21.80 -1.69 -0.15
N ILE A 23 22.95 -1.01 -0.19
CA ILE A 23 23.07 0.39 0.23
C ILE A 23 23.22 1.27 -1.01
N HIS A 24 22.45 2.35 -1.07
CA HIS A 24 22.49 3.28 -2.21
C HIS A 24 22.22 4.73 -1.78
N GLU A 25 22.78 5.69 -2.51
CA GLU A 25 22.57 7.13 -2.25
C GLU A 25 21.14 7.57 -2.53
N LYS A 26 20.44 6.81 -3.37
CA LYS A 26 19.05 7.03 -3.75
C LYS A 26 18.12 6.00 -3.11
N ARG A 27 16.84 6.36 -2.99
CA ARG A 27 15.77 5.48 -2.51
C ARG A 27 14.94 4.89 -3.66
N GLY A 28 14.81 5.64 -4.76
CA GLY A 28 13.83 5.36 -5.81
C GLY A 28 14.27 4.25 -6.77
N LYS A 29 13.65 4.25 -7.95
CA LYS A 29 13.88 3.26 -9.01
C LYS A 29 15.36 2.96 -9.26
N GLU A 30 16.20 3.98 -9.36
CA GLU A 30 17.65 3.83 -9.58
C GLU A 30 18.32 2.87 -8.58
N ALA A 31 18.00 3.00 -7.29
CA ALA A 31 18.56 2.12 -6.26
C ALA A 31 17.92 0.73 -6.27
N MET A 32 16.63 0.67 -6.55
CA MET A 32 15.91 -0.60 -6.64
C MET A 32 16.36 -1.42 -7.86
N ASP A 33 16.70 -0.76 -8.97
CA ASP A 33 17.28 -1.36 -10.15
C ASP A 33 18.68 -1.90 -9.86
N ALA A 34 19.52 -1.09 -9.21
CA ALA A 34 20.87 -1.50 -8.78
C ALA A 34 20.86 -2.65 -7.77
N GLY A 35 19.75 -2.83 -7.02
CA GLY A 35 19.55 -3.97 -6.13
C GLY A 35 19.09 -5.25 -6.83
N GLU A 36 18.77 -5.20 -8.13
CA GLU A 36 18.46 -6.32 -9.05
C GLU A 36 17.30 -7.27 -8.66
N ILE A 37 16.63 -7.04 -7.53
CA ILE A 37 15.47 -7.84 -7.10
C ILE A 37 14.22 -7.50 -7.92
N LEU A 38 13.75 -6.24 -7.82
CA LEU A 38 12.49 -5.81 -8.44
C LEU A 38 12.50 -5.87 -9.97
N PRO A 39 13.60 -5.53 -10.69
CA PRO A 39 13.64 -5.64 -12.14
C PRO A 39 13.37 -7.05 -12.67
N SER A 40 13.71 -8.10 -11.91
CA SER A 40 13.55 -9.50 -12.31
C SER A 40 12.36 -10.19 -11.62
N PHE A 41 11.63 -9.48 -10.77
CA PHE A 41 10.56 -10.05 -9.97
C PHE A 41 9.24 -10.08 -10.74
N SER A 42 8.65 -11.25 -10.90
CA SER A 42 7.38 -11.46 -11.62
C SER A 42 6.22 -11.97 -10.74
N GLY A 43 6.43 -11.99 -9.42
CA GLY A 43 5.46 -12.45 -8.44
C GLY A 43 4.40 -11.40 -8.05
N ILE A 44 3.87 -11.52 -6.83
CA ILE A 44 2.99 -10.51 -6.24
C ILE A 44 3.83 -9.53 -5.42
N ALA A 45 3.91 -8.28 -5.88
CA ALA A 45 4.56 -7.20 -5.16
C ALA A 45 3.52 -6.49 -4.28
N MET A 46 3.53 -6.78 -2.98
CA MET A 46 2.73 -6.04 -2.01
C MET A 46 3.51 -4.81 -1.54
N HIS A 47 3.01 -3.61 -1.79
CA HIS A 47 3.70 -2.36 -1.45
C HIS A 47 2.79 -1.31 -0.80
N ASP A 48 3.40 -0.26 -0.26
CA ASP A 48 2.75 0.85 0.46
C ASP A 48 2.12 1.92 -0.45
N GLY A 49 2.03 1.65 -1.76
CA GLY A 49 1.53 2.63 -2.73
C GLY A 49 2.55 3.70 -3.16
N TRP A 50 3.84 3.53 -2.85
CA TRP A 50 4.84 4.48 -3.34
C TRP A 50 5.06 4.39 -4.86
N LYS A 51 5.02 5.53 -5.55
CA LYS A 51 5.06 5.65 -7.03
C LYS A 51 6.26 4.97 -7.70
N SER A 52 7.39 4.80 -7.01
CA SER A 52 8.55 4.12 -7.60
C SER A 52 8.28 2.67 -7.98
N TYR A 53 7.31 2.01 -7.32
CA TYR A 53 6.92 0.65 -7.66
C TYR A 53 6.18 0.57 -9.01
N ASP A 54 5.49 1.62 -9.43
CA ASP A 54 4.64 1.62 -10.65
C ASP A 54 5.42 1.36 -11.96
N SER A 55 6.76 1.46 -11.90
CA SER A 55 7.64 1.20 -13.04
C SER A 55 7.97 -0.28 -13.28
N TYR A 56 7.56 -1.19 -12.38
CA TYR A 56 7.85 -2.64 -12.49
C TYR A 56 6.64 -3.42 -13.01
N THR A 57 6.46 -3.43 -14.33
CA THR A 57 5.25 -3.96 -14.98
C THR A 57 5.14 -5.48 -15.02
N ASP A 58 6.24 -6.20 -14.80
CA ASP A 58 6.28 -7.66 -14.93
C ASP A 58 5.73 -8.39 -13.69
N CYS A 59 5.35 -7.65 -12.65
CA CYS A 59 4.79 -8.18 -11.42
C CYS A 59 3.32 -7.79 -11.22
N ARG A 60 2.60 -8.55 -10.40
CA ARG A 60 1.27 -8.16 -9.95
C ARG A 60 1.38 -7.24 -8.74
N HIS A 61 0.91 -6.01 -8.87
CA HIS A 61 0.84 -5.06 -7.78
C HIS A 61 -0.35 -5.31 -6.85
N VAL A 62 -0.10 -5.26 -5.55
CA VAL A 62 -1.11 -5.26 -4.49
C VAL A 62 -0.74 -4.21 -3.45
N LEU A 63 -1.74 -3.49 -2.92
CA LEU A 63 -1.50 -2.55 -1.83
C LEU A 63 -1.47 -3.26 -0.48
N CYS A 64 -0.58 -2.81 0.40
CA CYS A 64 -0.45 -3.32 1.74
C CYS A 64 -1.63 -2.88 2.61
N ASN A 65 -2.46 -3.83 3.06
CA ASN A 65 -3.62 -3.53 3.89
C ASN A 65 -3.29 -2.78 5.19
N ALA A 66 -2.11 -3.01 5.79
CA ALA A 66 -1.71 -2.29 7.00
C ALA A 66 -1.52 -0.79 6.73
N HIS A 67 -0.95 -0.43 5.58
CA HIS A 67 -0.81 0.96 5.15
C HIS A 67 -2.17 1.55 4.79
N LEU A 68 -2.99 0.82 4.03
CA LEU A 68 -4.36 1.25 3.72
C LEU A 68 -5.19 1.53 4.97
N LEU A 69 -5.14 0.66 5.98
CA LEU A 69 -5.88 0.87 7.23
C LEU A 69 -5.42 2.12 7.99
N ARG A 70 -4.12 2.46 7.93
CA ARG A 70 -3.58 3.69 8.50
C ARG A 70 -4.06 4.92 7.73
N ASP A 71 -4.02 4.88 6.40
CA ASP A 71 -4.47 5.98 5.56
C ASP A 71 -5.98 6.22 5.72
N LEU A 72 -6.76 5.15 5.81
CA LEU A 72 -8.19 5.23 6.12
C LEU A 72 -8.44 5.86 7.49
N GLN A 73 -7.65 5.51 8.51
CA GLN A 73 -7.78 6.13 9.83
C GLN A 73 -7.54 7.64 9.78
N VAL A 74 -6.52 8.09 9.05
CA VAL A 74 -6.25 9.52 8.84
C VAL A 74 -7.44 10.23 8.20
N ILE A 75 -8.09 9.61 7.21
CA ILE A 75 -9.30 10.17 6.59
C ILE A 75 -10.44 10.26 7.61
N ILE A 76 -10.65 9.21 8.41
CA ILE A 76 -11.68 9.17 9.45
C ILE A 76 -11.45 10.29 10.47
N ASP A 77 -10.23 10.43 10.98
CA ASP A 77 -9.90 11.39 12.03
C ASP A 77 -10.05 12.84 11.53
N ASN A 78 -9.64 13.11 10.28
CA ASN A 78 -9.65 14.46 9.74
C ASN A 78 -11.00 14.88 9.14
N THR A 79 -11.84 13.94 8.72
CA THR A 79 -13.04 14.26 7.92
C THR A 79 -14.32 13.58 8.41
N GLY A 80 -14.23 12.56 9.26
CA GLY A 80 -15.37 11.76 9.70
C GLY A 80 -16.07 10.97 8.59
N GLN A 81 -15.46 10.85 7.39
CA GLN A 81 -16.12 10.27 6.22
C GLN A 81 -16.54 8.82 6.45
N LYS A 82 -17.84 8.53 6.24
CA LYS A 82 -18.45 7.23 6.51
C LYS A 82 -17.89 6.12 5.64
N TRP A 83 -17.66 6.37 4.34
CA TRP A 83 -17.08 5.36 3.44
C TRP A 83 -15.72 4.86 3.95
N ALA A 84 -14.90 5.72 4.57
CA ALA A 84 -13.59 5.34 5.09
C ALA A 84 -13.73 4.38 6.28
N GLN A 85 -14.68 4.66 7.19
CA GLN A 85 -15.02 3.75 8.30
C GLN A 85 -15.56 2.41 7.78
N GLN A 86 -16.44 2.45 6.78
CA GLN A 86 -16.98 1.25 6.14
C GLN A 86 -15.88 0.42 5.48
N MET A 87 -14.96 1.06 4.74
CA MET A 87 -13.84 0.38 4.09
C MET A 87 -12.89 -0.25 5.12
N GLN A 88 -12.57 0.47 6.20
CA GLN A 88 -11.73 -0.06 7.28
C GLN A 88 -12.36 -1.30 7.93
N LYS A 89 -13.67 -1.25 8.21
CA LYS A 89 -14.45 -2.38 8.72
C LYS A 89 -14.46 -3.55 7.72
N PHE A 90 -14.71 -3.27 6.44
CA PHE A 90 -14.72 -4.26 5.37
C PHE A 90 -13.38 -5.01 5.27
N LEU A 91 -12.25 -4.29 5.23
CA LEU A 91 -10.92 -4.89 5.13
C LEU A 91 -10.60 -5.78 6.35
N THR A 92 -11.01 -5.35 7.55
CA THR A 92 -10.83 -6.14 8.78
C THR A 92 -11.68 -7.41 8.76
N GLN A 93 -12.93 -7.32 8.31
CA GLN A 93 -13.81 -8.49 8.13
C GLN A 93 -13.27 -9.45 7.05
N ALA A 94 -12.76 -8.91 5.94
CA ALA A 94 -12.12 -9.68 4.89
C ALA A 94 -10.94 -10.50 5.41
N LEU A 95 -10.09 -9.90 6.27
CA LEU A 95 -8.99 -10.59 6.92
C LEU A 95 -9.48 -11.72 7.84
N THR A 96 -10.51 -11.46 8.65
CA THR A 96 -11.13 -12.47 9.53
C THR A 96 -11.66 -13.66 8.72
N LEU A 97 -12.41 -13.39 7.64
CA LEU A 97 -12.90 -14.44 6.74
C LEU A 97 -11.74 -15.21 6.10
N LYS A 98 -10.72 -14.53 5.60
CA LYS A 98 -9.53 -15.18 5.03
C LYS A 98 -8.90 -16.16 6.03
N LYS A 99 -8.79 -15.77 7.31
CA LYS A 99 -8.27 -16.64 8.38
C LYS A 99 -9.18 -17.83 8.63
N GLN A 100 -10.48 -17.61 8.78
CA GLN A 100 -11.48 -18.66 9.02
C GLN A 100 -11.46 -19.74 7.93
N TYR A 101 -11.36 -19.32 6.68
CA TYR A 101 -11.35 -20.21 5.52
C TYR A 101 -9.94 -20.64 5.08
N LYS A 102 -8.90 -20.33 5.89
CA LYS A 102 -7.49 -20.65 5.60
C LYS A 102 -7.01 -20.23 4.19
N GLY A 103 -7.56 -19.12 3.67
CA GLY A 103 -7.26 -18.61 2.33
C GLY A 103 -8.21 -19.08 1.22
N SER A 104 -9.04 -20.09 1.46
CA SER A 104 -9.93 -20.68 0.45
C SER A 104 -11.39 -20.30 0.68
N LEU A 105 -11.77 -19.09 0.28
CA LEU A 105 -13.16 -18.62 0.40
C LEU A 105 -14.07 -19.22 -0.70
N PRO A 106 -15.31 -19.64 -0.39
CA PRO A 106 -16.28 -20.00 -1.41
C PRO A 106 -16.56 -18.87 -2.40
N LYS A 107 -16.76 -19.20 -3.70
CA LYS A 107 -17.00 -18.21 -4.76
C LYS A 107 -18.16 -17.25 -4.45
N ALA A 108 -19.25 -17.75 -3.87
CA ALA A 108 -20.37 -16.92 -3.46
C ALA A 108 -19.97 -15.84 -2.43
N LYS A 109 -19.09 -16.17 -1.49
CA LYS A 109 -18.57 -15.19 -0.51
C LYS A 109 -17.62 -14.20 -1.16
N GLN A 110 -16.76 -14.65 -2.07
CA GLN A 110 -15.88 -13.75 -2.84
C GLN A 110 -16.69 -12.73 -3.64
N GLN A 111 -17.75 -13.19 -4.32
CA GLN A 111 -18.63 -12.34 -5.10
C GLN A 111 -19.35 -11.31 -4.21
N ASN A 112 -19.90 -11.74 -3.08
CA ASN A 112 -20.53 -10.84 -2.13
C ASN A 112 -19.55 -9.77 -1.61
N MET A 113 -18.33 -10.19 -1.26
CA MET A 113 -17.29 -9.25 -0.82
C MET A 113 -16.93 -8.24 -1.92
N PHE A 114 -16.83 -8.68 -3.16
CA PHE A 114 -16.59 -7.79 -4.29
C PHE A 114 -17.72 -6.77 -4.47
N THR A 115 -18.97 -7.21 -4.39
CA THR A 115 -20.14 -6.32 -4.47
C THR A 115 -20.14 -5.27 -3.35
N VAL A 116 -19.89 -5.67 -2.10
CA VAL A 116 -19.80 -4.74 -0.97
C VAL A 116 -18.66 -3.74 -1.15
N TYR A 117 -17.49 -4.22 -1.58
CA TYR A 117 -16.34 -3.36 -1.85
C TYR A 117 -16.65 -2.28 -2.89
N GLN A 118 -17.28 -2.66 -4.02
CA GLN A 118 -17.66 -1.72 -5.07
C GLN A 118 -18.67 -0.68 -4.59
N ALA A 119 -19.64 -1.07 -3.75
CA ALA A 119 -20.61 -0.14 -3.18
C ALA A 119 -19.94 0.94 -2.30
N ILE A 120 -18.96 0.56 -1.47
CA ILE A 120 -18.21 1.50 -0.63
C ILE A 120 -17.39 2.47 -1.49
N LEU A 121 -16.78 1.99 -2.59
CA LEU A 121 -16.03 2.84 -3.51
C LEU A 121 -16.93 3.83 -4.27
N GLN A 122 -18.14 3.42 -4.64
CA GLN A 122 -19.10 4.33 -5.26
C GLN A 122 -19.51 5.46 -4.30
N GLU A 123 -19.71 5.13 -3.02
CA GLU A 123 -19.98 6.14 -1.98
C GLU A 123 -18.82 7.14 -1.87
N GLN A 124 -17.56 6.67 -1.82
CA GLN A 124 -16.38 7.53 -1.84
C GLN A 124 -16.36 8.47 -3.06
N ALA A 125 -16.64 7.95 -4.26
CA ALA A 125 -16.57 8.72 -5.49
C ALA A 125 -17.52 9.92 -5.45
N VAL A 126 -18.75 9.72 -4.96
CA VAL A 126 -19.75 10.78 -4.75
C VAL A 126 -19.17 11.89 -3.84
N PHE A 127 -18.64 11.53 -2.67
CA PHE A 127 -18.05 12.52 -1.74
C PHE A 127 -16.79 13.21 -2.29
N SER A 128 -15.96 12.50 -3.06
CA SER A 128 -14.74 13.07 -3.66
C SER A 128 -15.04 14.16 -4.70
N THR A 129 -16.20 14.11 -5.35
CA THR A 129 -16.63 15.16 -6.30
C THR A 129 -17.00 16.46 -5.59
N GLU A 130 -17.41 16.41 -4.32
CA GLU A 130 -17.76 17.56 -3.50
C GLU A 130 -16.52 18.26 -2.91
N LEU A 131 -15.42 17.53 -2.71
CA LEU A 131 -14.16 18.00 -2.11
C LEU A 131 -13.10 18.40 -3.15
N LYS A 132 -13.42 19.26 -4.11
CA LYS A 132 -12.41 19.86 -5.01
C LYS A 132 -11.88 21.20 -4.48
N LYS A 133 -11.01 21.17 -3.47
CA LYS A 133 -9.95 22.19 -3.27
C LYS A 133 -8.70 21.54 -2.69
N LYS A 134 -7.71 21.25 -3.55
CA LYS A 134 -6.36 20.85 -3.10
C LYS A 134 -5.58 22.10 -2.71
N GLY A 135 -5.32 22.29 -1.42
CA GLY A 135 -4.28 23.20 -0.94
C GLY A 135 -2.90 22.67 -1.31
N LYS A 136 -1.94 23.57 -1.59
CA LYS A 136 -0.54 23.22 -1.84
C LYS A 136 0.04 22.49 -0.62
N GLN A 137 0.73 21.37 -0.85
CA GLN A 137 1.55 20.72 0.18
C GLN A 137 2.67 21.68 0.59
N THR A 138 2.74 22.01 1.87
CA THR A 138 3.87 22.75 2.45
C THR A 138 5.03 21.79 2.73
N PRO A 139 6.28 22.28 2.71
CA PRO A 139 7.45 21.47 3.05
C PRO A 139 7.32 20.90 4.45
N ALA A 140 7.68 19.63 4.63
CA ALA A 140 7.76 19.02 5.94
C ALA A 140 8.77 19.77 6.81
N GLN A 141 8.31 20.30 7.94
CA GLN A 141 9.18 20.83 8.99
C GLN A 141 9.46 19.68 9.96
N ASN A 142 10.73 19.34 10.14
CA ASN A 142 11.15 18.42 11.19
C ASN A 142 11.09 19.17 12.53
N LEU A 143 10.41 18.59 13.52
CA LEU A 143 10.61 18.92 14.94
C LEU A 143 11.87 18.23 15.44
#